data_AF-A0A6A2J694-F1
#
_entry.id   AF-A0A6A2J694-F1
#
_cell.length_a   1.000
_cell.length_b   1.000
_cell.length_c   1.000
_cell.angle_alpha   90.00
_cell.angle_beta   90.00
_cell.angle_gamma   90.00
#
_symmetry.space_group_name_H-M   'P 1'
#
loop_
_entity.id
_entity.type
_entity.pdbx_description
1 polymer ?
#
loop_
_entity_poly.entity_id
_entity_poly.type
_entity_poly.pdbx_seq_one_letter_code
_entity_poly.pdbx_strand_id
1 'polypeptide(L)'
;MMDARRNGLVLLALLLLTQTTISAQTDSMGKDVPVDSVSVATSDSLQTKRSFFKKFLDYFNDANKEKKNKKFDFSVIGGPHYSSDTKFGLGLVAAGLYRTDRNDSILPPSNVSLYGDVSTVGFYLLGVRGNHLFPQEKYRLNYNLYFYSFPSLYWGRGYDNGANSDNESDYKRFQAQVKVDFMFRVAKSFYIGPMAVFDYIDGHDFEKPELWEGMSARTTNTSLGLSLLYDSRDYLTNAYQGYYLRIDQRFSPAFLGNKYAFSSTELTTSYYHPVWKGGVLAGQFHTLLNYGNPPWGLMATLGSSYSMRGYYEGRYRDKCAMDAQIELRQHVWKRNGVAVWAGAGTVFPRFSDFTPKHILPNYGFGYRWEFKKRVNVRLDLGFGKHQTGFIFNINEAF
;
A
#
# COMPACT_ATOMS: atom_id res chain seq x y z
N MET A 1 -22.39 32.35 -14.87
CA MET A 1 -23.68 32.18 -14.17
C MET A 1 -24.61 31.35 -15.07
N MET A 2 -24.42 30.04 -15.00
CA MET A 2 -25.29 28.92 -15.42
C MET A 2 -24.53 27.65 -14.98
N ASP A 3 -25.25 26.59 -14.62
CA ASP A 3 -24.78 25.27 -14.18
C ASP A 3 -24.39 25.03 -12.71
N ALA A 4 -25.35 25.27 -11.82
CA ALA A 4 -25.35 24.73 -10.45
C ALA A 4 -26.55 23.80 -10.13
N ARG A 5 -27.23 23.24 -11.13
CA ARG A 5 -28.48 22.46 -10.93
C ARG A 5 -28.49 21.02 -11.48
N ARG A 6 -27.34 20.42 -11.79
CA ARG A 6 -27.30 19.05 -12.36
C ARG A 6 -26.66 17.96 -11.49
N ASN A 7 -26.12 18.30 -10.32
CA ASN A 7 -25.47 17.31 -9.43
C ASN A 7 -26.30 16.87 -8.21
N GLY A 8 -27.55 17.31 -8.09
CA GLY A 8 -28.42 16.97 -6.95
C GLY A 8 -29.29 15.71 -7.11
N LEU A 9 -29.42 15.16 -8.32
CA LEU A 9 -30.37 14.07 -8.62
C LEU A 9 -29.77 12.65 -8.67
N VAL A 10 -28.44 12.52 -8.66
CA VAL A 10 -27.78 11.19 -8.69
C VAL A 10 -27.62 10.60 -7.28
N LEU A 11 -27.62 11.43 -6.22
CA LEU A 11 -27.48 10.96 -4.83
C LEU A 11 -28.78 10.42 -4.20
N LEU A 12 -29.95 10.72 -4.76
CA LEU A 12 -31.24 10.29 -4.16
C LEU A 12 -31.72 8.89 -4.62
N ALA A 13 -31.17 8.36 -5.72
CA ALA A 13 -31.60 7.08 -6.28
C ALA A 13 -30.96 5.85 -5.59
N LEU A 14 -29.91 6.04 -4.78
CA LEU A 14 -29.18 4.96 -4.10
C LEU A 14 -29.66 4.68 -2.66
N LEU A 15 -30.66 5.42 -2.16
CA LEU A 15 -31.17 5.31 -0.78
C LEU A 15 -32.56 4.66 -0.64
N LEU A 16 -33.17 4.18 -1.75
CA LEU A 16 -34.57 3.71 -1.75
C LEU A 16 -34.76 2.20 -2.03
N LEU A 17 -33.72 1.36 -1.95
CA LEU A 17 -33.81 -0.09 -2.29
C LEU A 17 -33.54 -1.05 -1.12
N THR A 18 -33.85 -0.67 0.12
CA THR A 18 -33.82 -1.61 1.26
C THR A 18 -35.03 -1.42 2.19
N GLN A 19 -36.24 -1.70 1.69
CA GLN A 19 -37.37 -2.06 2.56
C GLN A 19 -38.30 -3.06 1.85
N THR A 20 -38.14 -4.35 2.14
CA THR A 20 -39.26 -5.28 2.16
C THR A 20 -39.08 -6.27 3.32
N THR A 21 -40.01 -6.17 4.26
CA THR A 21 -40.34 -7.19 5.26
C THR A 21 -41.71 -7.75 4.91
N ILE A 22 -41.96 -9.01 5.27
CA ILE A 22 -43.20 -9.56 5.89
C ILE A 22 -43.60 -10.95 5.35
N SER A 23 -43.52 -11.89 6.30
CA SER A 23 -44.47 -12.93 6.74
C SER A 23 -44.66 -14.26 6.01
N ALA A 24 -44.59 -15.29 6.86
CA ALA A 24 -45.11 -16.63 6.69
C ALA A 24 -46.64 -16.67 6.84
N GLN A 25 -47.26 -17.69 6.25
CA GLN A 25 -48.60 -18.16 6.62
C GLN A 25 -48.75 -19.65 6.29
N THR A 26 -49.39 -20.38 7.19
CA THR A 26 -49.61 -21.84 7.23
C THR A 26 -51.08 -22.18 6.90
N ASP A 27 -51.34 -23.46 6.62
CA ASP A 27 -52.62 -24.22 6.59
C ASP A 27 -53.52 -24.08 5.34
N SER A 28 -54.33 -25.07 4.89
CA SER A 28 -54.45 -26.54 5.06
C SER A 28 -55.54 -27.07 4.08
N MET A 29 -55.61 -28.41 3.86
CA MET A 29 -56.71 -29.23 3.26
C MET A 29 -56.97 -29.13 1.73
N GLY A 30 -57.20 -30.17 0.92
CA GLY A 30 -57.26 -31.63 1.05
C GLY A 30 -57.87 -32.27 -0.24
N LYS A 31 -57.52 -33.54 -0.53
CA LYS A 31 -58.16 -34.53 -1.46
C LYS A 31 -58.07 -34.27 -2.98
N ASP A 32 -57.84 -35.21 -3.91
CA ASP A 32 -57.99 -36.68 -4.03
C ASP A 32 -57.00 -37.23 -5.11
N VAL A 33 -56.74 -38.55 -5.10
CA VAL A 33 -55.94 -39.31 -6.08
C VAL A 33 -56.85 -40.34 -6.78
N PRO A 34 -56.63 -40.65 -8.07
CA PRO A 34 -56.24 -42.02 -8.43
C PRO A 34 -55.12 -42.12 -9.50
N VAL A 35 -54.07 -42.84 -9.12
CA VAL A 35 -53.40 -44.00 -9.78
C VAL A 35 -52.97 -43.96 -11.27
N ASP A 36 -51.72 -44.39 -11.44
CA ASP A 36 -51.01 -44.91 -12.62
C ASP A 36 -50.42 -43.96 -13.67
N SER A 37 -49.15 -43.61 -13.45
CA SER A 37 -48.07 -43.75 -14.43
C SER A 37 -46.72 -43.61 -13.71
N VAL A 38 -45.93 -44.68 -13.71
CA VAL A 38 -44.55 -44.68 -13.21
C VAL A 38 -43.70 -43.81 -14.14
N SER A 39 -43.53 -42.54 -13.81
CA SER A 39 -42.44 -41.72 -14.33
C SER A 39 -41.33 -41.66 -13.29
N VAL A 40 -40.18 -42.25 -13.62
CA VAL A 40 -38.94 -42.13 -12.86
C VAL A 40 -38.58 -40.64 -12.78
N ALA A 41 -38.93 -39.99 -11.67
CA ALA A 41 -38.42 -38.68 -11.35
C ALA A 41 -36.97 -38.85 -10.91
N THR A 42 -36.04 -38.67 -11.85
CA THR A 42 -34.66 -38.33 -11.53
C THR A 42 -34.70 -37.19 -10.54
N SER A 43 -34.25 -37.46 -9.31
CA SER A 43 -33.96 -36.44 -8.31
C SER A 43 -32.87 -35.56 -8.88
N ASP A 44 -33.26 -34.52 -9.60
CA ASP A 44 -32.36 -33.50 -10.08
C ASP A 44 -31.90 -32.76 -8.82
N SER A 45 -30.75 -33.18 -8.30
CA SER A 45 -30.08 -32.45 -7.24
C SER A 45 -29.79 -31.08 -7.81
N LEU A 46 -30.62 -30.09 -7.45
CA LEU A 46 -30.38 -28.70 -7.75
C LEU A 46 -29.00 -28.37 -7.14
N GLN A 47 -27.96 -28.49 -7.97
CA GLN A 47 -26.64 -27.98 -7.67
C GLN A 47 -26.84 -26.49 -7.45
N THR A 48 -26.97 -26.08 -6.20
CA THR A 48 -27.04 -24.68 -5.83
C THR A 48 -25.78 -24.05 -6.39
N LYS A 49 -25.91 -23.33 -7.51
CA LYS A 49 -24.81 -22.70 -8.24
C LYS A 49 -24.09 -21.83 -7.22
N ARG A 50 -22.96 -22.31 -6.67
CA ARG A 50 -22.24 -21.59 -5.61
C ARG A 50 -21.87 -20.23 -6.17
N SER A 51 -22.51 -19.17 -5.69
CA SER A 51 -22.30 -17.78 -6.13
C SER A 51 -20.80 -17.46 -6.11
N PHE A 52 -20.32 -16.70 -7.09
CA PHE A 52 -18.93 -16.24 -7.18
C PHE A 52 -18.46 -15.65 -5.84
N PHE A 53 -19.33 -14.90 -5.15
CA PHE A 53 -19.06 -14.32 -3.84
C PHE A 53 -18.82 -15.38 -2.76
N LYS A 54 -19.57 -16.49 -2.78
CA LYS A 54 -19.39 -17.60 -1.83
C LYS A 54 -18.10 -18.37 -2.14
N LYS A 55 -17.79 -18.63 -3.42
CA LYS A 55 -16.51 -19.24 -3.83
C LYS A 55 -15.31 -18.38 -3.44
N PHE A 56 -15.42 -17.07 -3.64
CA PHE A 56 -14.41 -16.09 -3.24
C PHE A 56 -14.24 -16.09 -1.71
N LEU A 57 -15.32 -15.99 -0.94
CA LEU A 57 -15.29 -16.02 0.52
C LEU A 57 -14.71 -17.34 1.07
N ASP A 58 -15.09 -18.48 0.49
CA ASP A 58 -14.59 -19.81 0.85
C ASP A 58 -13.10 -19.94 0.56
N TYR A 59 -12.61 -19.42 -0.59
CA TYR A 59 -11.20 -19.39 -0.93
C TYR A 59 -10.38 -18.61 0.10
N PHE A 60 -10.82 -17.41 0.46
CA PHE A 60 -10.11 -16.60 1.46
C PHE A 60 -10.19 -17.23 2.85
N ASN A 61 -11.30 -17.85 3.22
CA ASN A 61 -11.40 -18.59 4.49
C ASN A 61 -10.46 -19.80 4.53
N ASP A 62 -10.24 -20.50 3.41
CA ASP A 62 -9.30 -21.62 3.33
C ASP A 62 -7.83 -21.14 3.28
N ALA A 63 -7.54 -20.05 2.58
CA ALA A 63 -6.23 -19.39 2.56
C ALA A 63 -5.81 -18.83 3.94
N ASN A 64 -6.73 -18.78 4.91
CA ASN A 64 -6.45 -18.35 6.28
C ASN A 64 -5.99 -19.48 7.20
N LYS A 65 -6.17 -20.74 6.79
CA LYS A 65 -5.78 -21.88 7.60
C LYS A 65 -4.34 -22.25 7.27
N GLU A 66 -3.42 -22.11 8.22
CA GLU A 66 -2.06 -22.64 8.07
C GLU A 66 -2.13 -24.14 7.75
N LYS A 67 -1.67 -24.52 6.57
CA LYS A 67 -1.62 -25.94 6.17
C LYS A 67 -0.35 -26.57 6.74
N LYS A 68 -0.43 -26.95 8.04
CA LYS A 68 0.70 -27.44 8.86
C LYS A 68 1.60 -28.51 8.22
N ASN A 69 1.12 -29.26 7.22
CA ASN A 69 1.88 -30.35 6.60
C ASN A 69 2.47 -30.05 5.19
N LYS A 70 2.19 -28.90 4.56
CA LYS A 70 2.72 -28.60 3.22
C LYS A 70 4.16 -28.06 3.28
N LYS A 71 4.99 -28.40 2.29
CA LYS A 71 6.36 -27.86 2.15
C LYS A 71 6.37 -26.40 1.71
N PHE A 72 5.30 -26.00 1.03
CA PHE A 72 5.08 -24.67 0.50
C PHE A 72 3.58 -24.37 0.59
N ASP A 73 3.21 -23.31 1.31
CA ASP A 73 1.83 -22.85 1.43
C ASP A 73 1.61 -21.68 0.49
N PHE A 74 0.68 -21.84 -0.44
CA PHE A 74 0.47 -20.90 -1.54
C PHE A 74 -0.90 -20.23 -1.40
N SER A 75 -0.90 -18.91 -1.51
CA SER A 75 -2.11 -18.09 -1.47
C SER A 75 -2.03 -17.00 -2.54
N VAL A 76 -3.17 -16.64 -3.10
CA VAL A 76 -3.31 -15.56 -4.07
C VAL A 76 -4.30 -14.57 -3.48
N ILE A 77 -3.90 -13.32 -3.37
CA ILE A 77 -4.73 -12.23 -2.88
C ILE A 77 -4.80 -11.23 -4.02
N GLY A 78 -5.99 -10.99 -4.54
CA GLY A 78 -6.21 -9.96 -5.55
C GLY A 78 -7.44 -9.15 -5.19
N GLY A 79 -7.44 -7.90 -5.60
CA GLY A 79 -8.55 -7.00 -5.33
C GLY A 79 -8.45 -5.72 -6.15
N PRO A 80 -9.60 -5.07 -6.40
CA PRO A 80 -9.59 -3.74 -6.96
C PRO A 80 -8.89 -2.77 -5.98
N HIS A 81 -8.35 -1.69 -6.51
CA HIS A 81 -7.84 -0.56 -5.75
C HIS A 81 -8.20 0.74 -6.47
N TYR A 82 -8.19 1.86 -5.77
CA TYR A 82 -8.34 3.19 -6.36
C TYR A 82 -7.42 4.16 -5.64
N SER A 83 -6.74 5.03 -6.38
CA SER A 83 -6.13 6.22 -5.83
C SER A 83 -6.36 7.40 -6.77
N SER A 84 -6.21 8.63 -6.26
CA SER A 84 -6.25 9.82 -7.13
C SER A 84 -5.19 9.78 -8.23
N ASP A 85 -4.11 9.04 -8.02
CA ASP A 85 -2.96 8.98 -8.90
C ASP A 85 -3.17 7.87 -9.94
N THR A 86 -3.30 6.62 -9.50
CA THR A 86 -3.43 5.44 -10.36
C THR A 86 -4.86 5.20 -10.85
N LYS A 87 -5.85 5.96 -10.38
CA LYS A 87 -7.29 5.73 -10.63
C LYS A 87 -7.69 4.30 -10.28
N PHE A 88 -8.74 3.78 -10.92
CA PHE A 88 -9.18 2.41 -10.68
C PHE A 88 -8.17 1.43 -11.27
N GLY A 89 -7.77 0.43 -10.48
CA GLY A 89 -6.91 -0.66 -10.93
C GLY A 89 -7.15 -1.97 -10.21
N LEU A 90 -6.40 -2.99 -10.58
CA LEU A 90 -6.50 -4.37 -10.09
C LEU A 90 -5.12 -4.88 -9.68
N GLY A 91 -4.93 -5.02 -8.37
CA GLY A 91 -3.74 -5.62 -7.80
C GLY A 91 -3.92 -7.12 -7.62
N LEU A 92 -2.85 -7.89 -7.85
CA LEU A 92 -2.76 -9.32 -7.62
C LEU A 92 -1.44 -9.66 -6.95
N VAL A 93 -1.48 -10.48 -5.91
CA VAL A 93 -0.32 -10.97 -5.17
C VAL A 93 -0.43 -12.48 -5.03
N ALA A 94 0.50 -13.22 -5.59
CA ALA A 94 0.67 -14.64 -5.36
C ALA A 94 1.81 -14.85 -4.35
N ALA A 95 1.45 -15.21 -3.12
CA ALA A 95 2.36 -15.40 -2.00
C ALA A 95 2.59 -16.89 -1.70
N GLY A 96 3.85 -17.25 -1.55
CA GLY A 96 4.33 -18.54 -1.08
C GLY A 96 5.00 -18.42 0.27
N LEU A 97 4.59 -19.26 1.22
CA LEU A 97 5.17 -19.36 2.56
C LEU A 97 5.87 -20.70 2.72
N TYR A 98 7.05 -20.70 3.32
CA TYR A 98 7.82 -21.92 3.58
C TYR A 98 8.68 -21.77 4.83
N ARG A 99 9.03 -22.89 5.47
CA ARG A 99 9.94 -22.93 6.63
C ARG A 99 11.27 -23.54 6.20
N THR A 100 12.36 -22.85 6.54
CA THR A 100 13.73 -23.32 6.26
C THR A 100 14.10 -24.51 7.14
N ASP A 101 13.69 -24.49 8.41
CA ASP A 101 13.74 -25.64 9.33
C ASP A 101 12.31 -26.02 9.73
N ARG A 102 11.91 -27.27 9.49
CA ARG A 102 10.56 -27.77 9.80
C ARG A 102 10.41 -28.27 11.23
N ASN A 103 11.53 -28.56 11.90
CA ASN A 103 11.54 -28.99 13.29
C ASN A 103 11.50 -27.78 14.24
N ASP A 104 11.91 -26.61 13.76
CA ASP A 104 11.78 -25.34 14.47
C ASP A 104 10.35 -24.77 14.34
N SER A 105 9.49 -25.14 15.29
CA SER A 105 8.10 -24.66 15.34
C SER A 105 7.93 -23.21 15.77
N ILE A 106 8.99 -22.56 16.30
CA ILE A 106 8.96 -21.15 16.71
C ILE A 106 9.44 -20.22 15.59
N LEU A 107 10.16 -20.71 14.60
CA LEU A 107 10.58 -19.95 13.43
C LEU A 107 9.36 -19.54 12.57
N PRO A 108 9.14 -18.23 12.35
CA PRO A 108 8.13 -17.76 11.40
C PRO A 108 8.44 -18.26 9.99
N PRO A 109 7.42 -18.46 9.13
CA PRO A 109 7.68 -18.83 7.75
C PRO A 109 8.38 -17.69 6.98
N SER A 110 9.35 -18.07 6.15
CA SER A 110 9.86 -17.25 5.06
C SER A 110 8.75 -17.00 4.04
N ASN A 111 8.82 -15.87 3.33
CA ASN A 111 7.88 -15.54 2.27
C ASN A 111 8.57 -15.23 0.95
N VAL A 112 7.86 -15.52 -0.13
CA VAL A 112 8.13 -15.02 -1.47
C VAL A 112 6.80 -14.64 -2.08
N SER A 113 6.73 -13.51 -2.77
CA SER A 113 5.49 -12.99 -3.34
C SER A 113 5.77 -12.40 -4.71
N LEU A 114 5.10 -12.93 -5.72
CA LEU A 114 4.94 -12.26 -7.01
C LEU A 114 3.75 -11.31 -6.87
N TYR A 115 3.93 -10.04 -7.19
CA TYR A 115 2.86 -9.07 -7.17
C TYR A 115 2.82 -8.30 -8.48
N GLY A 116 1.62 -7.96 -8.92
CA GLY A 116 1.41 -7.14 -10.09
C GLY A 116 0.18 -6.26 -9.91
N ASP A 117 0.15 -5.19 -10.68
CA ASP A 117 -0.94 -4.23 -10.67
C ASP A 117 -1.12 -3.66 -12.08
N VAL A 118 -2.36 -3.37 -12.43
CA VAL A 118 -2.73 -2.67 -13.67
C VAL A 118 -3.84 -1.68 -13.37
N SER A 119 -3.84 -0.51 -14.01
CA SER A 119 -4.88 0.49 -13.82
C SER A 119 -5.45 1.07 -15.11
N THR A 120 -6.60 1.72 -14.97
CA THR A 120 -7.36 2.36 -16.05
C THR A 120 -6.63 3.50 -16.75
N VAL A 121 -5.58 4.05 -16.13
CA VAL A 121 -4.73 5.09 -16.72
C VAL A 121 -3.45 4.54 -17.34
N GLY A 122 -3.36 3.22 -17.55
CA GLY A 122 -2.18 2.60 -18.16
C GLY A 122 -1.00 2.41 -17.19
N PHE A 123 -1.25 2.47 -15.87
CA PHE A 123 -0.31 1.96 -14.88
C PHE A 123 -0.14 0.46 -15.07
N TYR A 124 1.10 -0.02 -15.05
CA TYR A 124 1.37 -1.43 -14.80
C TYR A 124 2.59 -1.58 -13.90
N LEU A 125 2.52 -2.56 -13.01
CA LEU A 125 3.58 -2.92 -12.05
C LEU A 125 3.69 -4.44 -12.06
N LEU A 126 4.92 -4.94 -12.04
CA LEU A 126 5.22 -6.33 -11.75
C LEU A 126 6.46 -6.39 -10.87
N GLY A 127 6.42 -7.21 -9.84
CA GLY A 127 7.54 -7.39 -8.95
C GLY A 127 7.52 -8.69 -8.19
N VAL A 128 8.69 -9.04 -7.68
CA VAL A 128 8.91 -10.15 -6.77
C VAL A 128 9.53 -9.58 -5.50
N ARG A 129 8.90 -9.85 -4.37
CA ARG A 129 9.45 -9.51 -3.05
C ARG A 129 9.47 -10.72 -2.16
N GLY A 130 10.38 -10.77 -1.21
CA GLY A 130 10.37 -11.82 -0.22
C GLY A 130 11.31 -11.57 0.94
N ASN A 131 11.13 -12.38 1.97
CA ASN A 131 12.06 -12.52 3.07
C ASN A 131 12.43 -14.00 3.26
N HIS A 132 13.72 -14.29 3.28
CA HIS A 132 14.24 -15.59 3.64
C HIS A 132 14.78 -15.53 5.07
N LEU A 133 14.14 -16.25 5.98
CA LEU A 133 14.54 -16.39 7.38
C LEU A 133 15.43 -17.63 7.51
N PHE A 134 16.65 -17.44 7.97
CA PHE A 134 17.60 -18.52 8.21
C PHE A 134 17.30 -19.23 9.55
N PRO A 135 17.79 -20.47 9.76
CA PRO A 135 17.55 -21.21 11.01
C PRO A 135 17.89 -20.41 12.26
N GLN A 136 17.10 -20.60 13.32
CA GLN A 136 17.21 -19.86 14.59
C GLN A 136 17.02 -18.33 14.44
N GLU A 137 16.51 -17.87 13.28
CA GLU A 137 16.29 -16.46 12.97
C GLU A 137 17.57 -15.60 13.12
N LYS A 138 18.75 -16.20 12.95
CA LYS A 138 20.03 -15.49 13.07
C LYS A 138 20.28 -14.50 11.95
N TYR A 139 19.81 -14.84 10.75
CA TYR A 139 19.95 -14.01 9.56
C TYR A 139 18.61 -13.86 8.85
N ARG A 140 18.46 -12.76 8.12
CA ARG A 140 17.33 -12.52 7.23
C ARG A 140 17.83 -11.95 5.91
N LEU A 141 17.42 -12.51 4.79
CA LEU A 141 17.65 -11.93 3.47
C LEU A 141 16.33 -11.35 2.97
N ASN A 142 16.26 -10.04 2.79
CA ASN A 142 15.13 -9.37 2.17
C ASN A 142 15.49 -8.98 0.74
N TYR A 143 14.54 -9.15 -0.17
CA TYR A 143 14.71 -8.75 -1.55
C TYR A 143 13.40 -8.18 -2.09
N ASN A 144 13.49 -7.16 -2.92
CA ASN A 144 12.39 -6.59 -3.67
C ASN A 144 12.90 -6.18 -5.05
N LEU A 145 12.31 -6.78 -6.08
CA LEU A 145 12.59 -6.51 -7.47
C LEU A 145 11.28 -6.11 -8.10
N TYR A 146 11.22 -4.96 -8.77
CA TYR A 146 10.03 -4.58 -9.49
C TYR A 146 10.37 -3.74 -10.70
N PHE A 147 9.43 -3.71 -11.64
CA PHE A 147 9.36 -2.66 -12.62
C PHE A 147 7.94 -2.15 -12.71
N TYR A 148 7.81 -0.87 -13.02
CA TYR A 148 6.53 -0.27 -13.34
C TYR A 148 6.66 0.73 -14.46
N SER A 149 5.54 0.99 -15.12
CA SER A 149 5.37 2.15 -15.98
C SER A 149 4.11 2.89 -15.57
N PHE A 150 4.19 4.21 -15.51
CA PHE A 150 3.11 5.05 -15.05
C PHE A 150 3.13 6.43 -15.71
N PRO A 151 2.04 6.84 -16.39
CA PRO A 151 1.82 8.25 -16.71
C PRO A 151 1.77 9.05 -15.42
N SER A 152 2.63 10.04 -15.31
CA SER A 152 2.90 10.77 -14.08
C SER A 152 2.81 12.27 -14.33
N LEU A 153 2.46 13.01 -13.28
CA LEU A 153 2.52 14.46 -13.27
C LEU A 153 3.80 14.94 -12.57
N TYR A 154 4.32 16.07 -13.03
CA TYR A 154 5.50 16.73 -12.48
C TYR A 154 5.29 18.24 -12.41
N TRP A 155 5.79 18.87 -11.35
CA TRP A 155 5.67 20.31 -11.12
C TRP A 155 7.02 21.03 -11.02
N GLY A 156 8.14 20.30 -11.17
CA GLY A 156 9.48 20.80 -10.88
C GLY A 156 9.97 20.47 -9.47
N ARG A 157 11.22 20.82 -9.18
CA ARG A 157 11.86 20.61 -7.87
C ARG A 157 11.59 21.78 -6.93
N GLY A 158 11.26 21.50 -5.68
CA GLY A 158 11.09 22.48 -4.61
C GLY A 158 9.64 22.78 -4.26
N TYR A 159 9.43 23.42 -3.10
CA TYR A 159 8.10 23.75 -2.58
C TYR A 159 7.32 24.67 -3.53
N ASP A 160 7.94 25.77 -3.98
CA ASP A 160 7.29 26.80 -4.80
C ASP A 160 6.81 26.24 -6.14
N ASN A 161 7.63 25.38 -6.74
CA ASN A 161 7.30 24.66 -7.96
C ASN A 161 6.06 23.76 -7.77
N GLY A 162 6.01 22.96 -6.69
CA GLY A 162 4.84 22.14 -6.36
C GLY A 162 3.58 22.94 -5.96
N ALA A 163 3.76 24.17 -5.46
CA ALA A 163 2.67 25.07 -5.11
C ALA A 163 2.06 25.78 -6.34
N ASN A 164 2.84 25.95 -7.41
CA ASN A 164 2.37 26.57 -8.66
C ASN A 164 1.64 25.55 -9.55
N SER A 165 0.31 25.66 -9.64
CA SER A 165 -0.48 24.77 -10.50
C SER A 165 -0.16 24.92 -12.00
N ASP A 166 0.39 26.06 -12.44
CA ASP A 166 0.77 26.27 -13.84
C ASP A 166 1.99 25.41 -14.24
N ASN A 167 2.72 24.88 -13.26
CA ASN A 167 3.84 23.96 -13.51
C ASN A 167 3.38 22.51 -13.73
N GLU A 168 2.09 22.18 -13.61
CA GLU A 168 1.61 20.82 -13.89
C GLU A 168 2.04 20.41 -15.31
N SER A 169 2.74 19.28 -15.40
CA SER A 169 3.30 18.74 -16.64
C SER A 169 3.14 17.23 -16.67
N ASP A 170 2.62 16.73 -17.79
CA ASP A 170 2.58 15.30 -18.07
C ASP A 170 3.96 14.76 -18.49
N TYR A 171 4.24 13.52 -18.10
CA TYR A 171 5.32 12.69 -18.64
C TYR A 171 5.03 11.20 -18.40
N LYS A 172 5.72 10.31 -19.13
CA LYS A 172 5.70 8.87 -18.88
C LYS A 172 6.97 8.45 -18.16
N ARG A 173 6.80 7.65 -17.12
CA ARG A 173 7.90 7.10 -16.31
C ARG A 173 7.92 5.59 -16.41
N PHE A 174 9.07 5.03 -16.78
CA PHE A 174 9.41 3.65 -16.51
C PHE A 174 10.45 3.59 -15.39
N GLN A 175 10.30 2.65 -14.46
CA GLN A 175 11.33 2.36 -13.47
C GLN A 175 11.47 0.85 -13.28
N ALA A 176 12.72 0.39 -13.15
CA ALA A 176 13.06 -0.92 -12.62
C ALA A 176 13.96 -0.74 -11.39
N GLN A 177 13.65 -1.44 -10.30
CA GLN A 177 14.44 -1.43 -9.07
C GLN A 177 14.75 -2.85 -8.62
N VAL A 178 15.95 -3.05 -8.11
CA VAL A 178 16.37 -4.21 -7.35
C VAL A 178 16.92 -3.73 -6.01
N LYS A 179 16.30 -4.13 -4.90
CA LYS A 179 16.75 -3.86 -3.54
C LYS A 179 16.97 -5.18 -2.83
N VAL A 180 18.15 -5.33 -2.23
CA VAL A 180 18.51 -6.51 -1.43
C VAL A 180 19.15 -6.04 -0.14
N ASP A 181 18.75 -6.61 0.99
CA ASP A 181 19.41 -6.41 2.28
C ASP A 181 19.58 -7.74 3.04
N PHE A 182 20.77 -7.94 3.62
CA PHE A 182 21.12 -9.13 4.38
C PHE A 182 21.36 -8.73 5.83
N MET A 183 20.49 -9.17 6.72
CA MET A 183 20.35 -8.64 8.06
C MET A 183 20.78 -9.68 9.11
N PHE A 184 21.63 -9.26 10.03
CA PHE A 184 22.12 -10.02 11.18
C PHE A 184 21.28 -9.68 12.40
N ARG A 185 20.74 -10.69 13.08
CA ARG A 185 20.08 -10.49 14.37
C ARG A 185 21.13 -10.30 15.45
N VAL A 186 21.15 -9.11 16.06
CA VAL A 186 22.12 -8.74 17.10
C VAL A 186 21.49 -8.67 18.49
N ALA A 187 20.18 -8.46 18.57
CA ALA A 187 19.40 -8.59 19.80
C ALA A 187 17.96 -9.04 19.47
N LYS A 188 17.11 -9.20 20.50
CA LYS A 188 15.68 -9.48 20.27
C LYS A 188 15.07 -8.33 19.47
N SER A 189 14.40 -8.67 18.35
CA SER A 189 13.76 -7.71 17.44
C SER A 189 14.70 -6.70 16.78
N PHE A 190 16.02 -6.80 16.96
CA PHE A 190 16.99 -5.84 16.42
C PHE A 190 17.94 -6.51 15.44
N TYR A 191 18.03 -5.90 14.25
CA TYR A 191 18.77 -6.39 13.11
C TYR A 191 19.62 -5.28 12.50
N ILE A 192 20.80 -5.63 12.01
CA ILE A 192 21.71 -4.74 11.29
C ILE A 192 22.30 -5.48 10.10
N GLY A 193 22.54 -4.81 8.97
CA GLY A 193 23.30 -5.46 7.90
C GLY A 193 23.47 -4.63 6.63
N PRO A 194 24.28 -5.13 5.68
CA PRO A 194 24.50 -4.48 4.40
C PRO A 194 23.26 -4.50 3.50
N MET A 195 23.20 -3.53 2.61
CA MET A 195 22.21 -3.47 1.54
C MET A 195 22.82 -3.03 0.21
N ALA A 196 22.18 -3.44 -0.88
CA ALA A 196 22.48 -3.00 -2.24
C ALA A 196 21.17 -2.62 -2.95
N VAL A 197 21.23 -1.55 -3.75
CA VAL A 197 20.10 -1.07 -4.55
C VAL A 197 20.58 -0.77 -5.96
N PHE A 198 19.81 -1.19 -6.95
CA PHE A 198 19.96 -0.79 -8.33
C PHE A 198 18.64 -0.15 -8.79
N ASP A 199 18.72 1.03 -9.39
CA ASP A 199 17.61 1.77 -9.95
C ASP A 199 17.90 2.12 -11.42
N TYR A 200 16.97 1.77 -12.29
CA TYR A 200 16.92 2.27 -13.66
C TYR A 200 15.63 3.06 -13.83
N ILE A 201 15.74 4.33 -14.21
CA ILE A 201 14.59 5.22 -14.43
C ILE A 201 14.72 5.81 -15.84
N ASP A 202 13.63 5.78 -16.58
CA ASP A 202 13.51 6.35 -17.92
C ASP A 202 12.24 7.18 -17.98
N GLY A 203 12.40 8.48 -18.16
CA GLY A 203 11.31 9.41 -18.46
C GLY A 203 11.25 9.73 -19.95
N HIS A 204 10.06 9.83 -20.51
CA HIS A 204 9.84 10.25 -21.89
C HIS A 204 8.49 10.99 -22.02
N ASP A 205 8.23 11.57 -23.20
CA ASP A 205 7.02 12.35 -23.49
C ASP A 205 6.79 13.51 -22.50
N PHE A 206 7.84 14.29 -22.20
CA PHE A 206 7.75 15.45 -21.31
C PHE A 206 7.00 16.60 -21.96
N GLU A 207 5.91 17.06 -21.34
CA GLU A 207 5.16 18.23 -21.80
C GLU A 207 5.93 19.54 -21.57
N LYS A 208 6.51 19.72 -20.37
CA LYS A 208 7.31 20.89 -19.97
C LYS A 208 8.73 20.48 -19.56
N PRO A 209 9.60 20.13 -20.53
CA PRO A 209 10.94 19.60 -20.24
C PRO A 209 11.84 20.56 -19.44
N GLU A 210 11.57 21.86 -19.48
CA GLU A 210 12.27 22.89 -18.70
C GLU A 210 12.20 22.65 -17.18
N LEU A 211 11.16 22.02 -16.67
CA LEU A 211 10.99 21.71 -15.24
C LEU A 211 12.02 20.69 -14.71
N TRP A 212 12.66 19.92 -15.61
CA TRP A 212 13.72 18.97 -15.26
C TRP A 212 15.09 19.63 -15.13
N GLU A 213 15.21 20.94 -15.41
CA GLU A 213 16.45 21.71 -15.24
C GLU A 213 17.66 21.08 -15.94
N GLY A 214 17.45 20.49 -17.13
CA GLY A 214 18.51 19.82 -17.90
C GLY A 214 18.98 18.47 -17.33
N MET A 215 18.31 17.92 -16.31
CA MET A 215 18.61 16.58 -15.82
C MET A 215 18.33 15.51 -16.87
N SER A 216 19.11 14.43 -16.81
CA SER A 216 19.00 13.28 -17.71
C SER A 216 17.62 12.63 -17.56
N ALA A 217 16.88 12.51 -18.67
CA ALA A 217 15.62 11.78 -18.72
C ALA A 217 15.78 10.31 -18.30
N ARG A 218 16.94 9.71 -18.65
CA ARG A 218 17.33 8.36 -18.26
C ARG A 218 18.45 8.39 -17.23
N THR A 219 18.29 7.61 -16.16
CA THR A 219 19.26 7.49 -15.07
C THR A 219 19.40 6.05 -14.62
N THR A 220 20.64 5.59 -14.53
CA THR A 220 21.01 4.32 -13.89
C THR A 220 21.75 4.66 -12.60
N ASN A 221 21.37 4.02 -11.51
CA ASN A 221 21.95 4.25 -10.20
C ASN A 221 22.22 2.93 -9.47
N THR A 222 23.44 2.75 -8.98
CA THR A 222 23.88 1.63 -8.15
C THR A 222 24.32 2.16 -6.80
N SER A 223 23.65 1.71 -5.74
CA SER A 223 23.92 2.12 -4.37
C SER A 223 24.31 0.93 -3.50
N LEU A 224 25.23 1.17 -2.57
CA LEU A 224 25.54 0.27 -1.46
C LEU A 224 25.21 0.97 -0.15
N GLY A 225 24.92 0.21 0.90
CA GLY A 225 24.49 0.82 2.15
C GLY A 225 24.45 -0.11 3.35
N LEU A 226 23.92 0.42 4.44
CA LEU A 226 23.64 -0.27 5.69
C LEU A 226 22.18 -0.05 6.09
N SER A 227 21.58 -1.07 6.67
CA SER A 227 20.21 -1.06 7.19
C SER A 227 20.23 -1.43 8.67
N LEU A 228 19.46 -0.68 9.45
CA LEU A 228 19.13 -0.96 10.85
C LEU A 228 17.63 -1.18 10.94
N LEU A 229 17.20 -2.23 11.64
CA LEU A 229 15.80 -2.57 11.81
C LEU A 229 15.52 -2.99 13.25
N TYR A 230 14.60 -2.30 13.90
CA TYR A 230 13.93 -2.73 15.11
C TYR A 230 12.45 -2.94 14.83
N ASP A 231 11.93 -4.15 15.02
CA ASP A 231 10.51 -4.46 14.83
C ASP A 231 9.97 -5.30 15.98
N SER A 232 9.19 -4.66 16.84
CA SER A 232 8.49 -5.28 17.98
C SER A 232 6.98 -5.30 17.80
N ARG A 233 6.47 -4.98 16.59
CA ARG A 233 5.05 -4.98 16.30
C ARG A 233 4.44 -6.37 16.49
N ASP A 234 3.22 -6.41 16.99
CA ASP A 234 2.47 -7.65 17.17
C ASP A 234 1.94 -8.23 15.84
N TYR A 235 1.86 -7.41 14.78
CA TYR A 235 1.46 -7.82 13.44
C TYR A 235 2.05 -6.90 12.38
N LEU A 236 2.51 -7.45 11.25
CA LEU A 236 3.21 -6.65 10.23
C LEU A 236 2.29 -5.69 9.46
N THR A 237 1.04 -6.08 9.19
CA THR A 237 0.13 -5.33 8.29
C THR A 237 -1.01 -4.59 9.00
N ASN A 238 -1.16 -4.81 10.31
CA ASN A 238 -2.18 -4.19 11.15
C ASN A 238 -1.80 -4.35 12.63
N ALA A 239 -0.75 -3.62 13.03
CA ALA A 239 -0.24 -3.62 14.39
C ALA A 239 -1.22 -2.91 15.33
N TYR A 240 -1.46 -3.52 16.50
CA TYR A 240 -2.20 -2.89 17.60
C TYR A 240 -1.25 -2.37 18.68
N GLN A 241 -0.06 -2.96 18.78
CA GLN A 241 0.93 -2.57 19.76
C GLN A 241 2.35 -2.79 19.24
N GLY A 242 3.29 -2.02 19.78
CA GLY A 242 4.72 -2.18 19.53
C GLY A 242 5.30 -1.03 18.71
N TYR A 243 6.56 -1.20 18.32
CA TYR A 243 7.34 -0.17 17.65
C TYR A 243 8.01 -0.74 16.40
N TYR A 244 8.09 0.10 15.38
CA TYR A 244 8.86 -0.12 14.17
C TYR A 244 9.86 1.02 14.02
N LEU A 245 11.11 0.69 13.73
CA LEU A 245 12.16 1.64 13.39
C LEU A 245 13.04 1.01 12.32
N ARG A 246 13.17 1.69 11.18
CA ARG A 246 14.10 1.34 10.12
C ARG A 246 14.92 2.56 9.74
N ILE A 247 16.23 2.38 9.65
CA ILE A 247 17.17 3.38 9.14
C ILE A 247 17.97 2.73 8.00
N ASP A 248 17.83 3.25 6.80
CA ASP A 248 18.64 2.87 5.64
C ASP A 248 19.60 4.01 5.31
N GLN A 249 20.91 3.75 5.34
CA GLN A 249 21.94 4.66 4.84
C GLN A 249 22.47 4.13 3.52
N ARG A 250 22.34 4.91 2.44
CA ARG A 250 22.73 4.53 1.07
C ARG A 250 23.79 5.48 0.53
N PHE A 251 24.70 4.94 -0.27
CA PHE A 251 25.78 5.68 -0.94
C PHE A 251 25.78 5.32 -2.43
N SER A 252 25.71 6.33 -3.28
CA SER A 252 25.74 6.21 -4.75
C SER A 252 26.96 6.95 -5.32
N PRO A 253 28.19 6.47 -5.09
CA PRO A 253 29.39 7.16 -5.56
C PRO A 253 29.58 7.04 -7.07
N ALA A 254 30.25 8.02 -7.69
CA ALA A 254 30.49 8.05 -9.13
C ALA A 254 31.25 6.81 -9.66
N PHE A 255 32.16 6.24 -8.86
CA PHE A 255 32.96 5.07 -9.27
C PHE A 255 32.14 3.79 -9.49
N LEU A 256 30.88 3.72 -9.03
CA LEU A 256 29.95 2.63 -9.34
C LEU A 256 29.16 2.86 -10.64
N GLY A 257 29.56 3.84 -11.46
CA GLY A 257 28.90 4.19 -12.72
C GLY A 257 27.73 5.18 -12.57
N ASN A 258 27.57 5.78 -11.39
CA ASN A 258 26.51 6.75 -11.12
C ASN A 258 26.84 8.09 -11.79
N LYS A 259 26.05 8.49 -12.80
CA LYS A 259 26.12 9.85 -13.39
C LYS A 259 25.83 10.93 -12.33
N TYR A 260 24.94 10.63 -11.42
CA TYR A 260 24.50 11.50 -10.33
C TYR A 260 25.01 10.91 -9.02
N ALA A 261 26.07 11.49 -8.45
CA ALA A 261 26.62 11.04 -7.18
C ALA A 261 25.88 11.69 -6.01
N PHE A 262 25.37 10.85 -5.10
CA PHE A 262 24.63 11.29 -3.92
C PHE A 262 24.67 10.22 -2.81
N SER A 263 24.15 10.57 -1.64
CA SER A 263 23.92 9.64 -0.53
C SER A 263 22.57 9.92 0.08
N SER A 264 21.96 8.93 0.71
CA SER A 264 20.62 9.04 1.27
C SER A 264 20.55 8.47 2.67
N THR A 265 19.89 9.18 3.58
CA THR A 265 19.46 8.64 4.87
C THR A 265 17.94 8.57 4.84
N GLU A 266 17.39 7.35 4.95
CA GLU A 266 15.94 7.13 5.05
C GLU A 266 15.63 6.59 6.45
N LEU A 267 14.72 7.25 7.15
CA LEU A 267 14.24 6.84 8.47
C LEU A 267 12.73 6.67 8.41
N THR A 268 12.25 5.50 8.82
CA THR A 268 10.82 5.23 9.04
C THR A 268 10.65 4.75 10.46
N THR A 269 9.77 5.37 11.22
CA THR A 269 9.37 4.87 12.54
C THR A 269 7.86 4.91 12.70
N SER A 270 7.32 3.87 13.33
CA SER A 270 5.90 3.77 13.66
C SER A 270 5.72 3.27 15.08
N TYR A 271 4.72 3.79 15.77
CA TYR A 271 4.33 3.38 17.11
C TYR A 271 2.84 3.07 17.16
N TYR A 272 2.47 2.02 17.90
CA TYR A 272 1.08 1.60 18.06
C TYR A 272 0.80 1.35 19.54
N HIS A 273 -0.32 1.88 20.01
CA HIS A 273 -0.75 1.71 21.39
C HIS A 273 -2.28 1.51 21.48
N PRO A 274 -2.75 0.43 22.11
CA PRO A 274 -4.16 0.29 22.44
C PRO A 274 -4.56 1.33 23.48
N VAL A 275 -5.58 2.13 23.18
CA VAL A 275 -6.02 3.23 24.05
C VAL A 275 -7.31 2.90 24.81
N TRP A 276 -8.19 2.10 24.20
CA TRP A 276 -9.39 1.54 24.84
C TRP A 276 -9.88 0.32 24.04
N LYS A 277 -11.03 -0.25 24.40
CA LYS A 277 -11.57 -1.44 23.73
C LYS A 277 -11.81 -1.16 22.24
N GLY A 278 -11.00 -1.81 21.40
CA GLY A 278 -11.04 -1.65 19.94
C GLY A 278 -10.41 -0.36 19.41
N GLY A 279 -9.89 0.51 20.30
CA GLY A 279 -9.21 1.74 19.95
C GLY A 279 -7.69 1.57 19.91
N VAL A 280 -7.05 1.97 18.81
CA VAL A 280 -5.58 1.99 18.65
C VAL A 280 -5.14 3.37 18.19
N LEU A 281 -4.23 3.98 18.95
CA LEU A 281 -3.51 5.16 18.53
C LEU A 281 -2.22 4.73 17.82
N ALA A 282 -2.06 5.18 16.58
CA ALA A 282 -0.90 4.90 15.75
C ALA A 282 -0.21 6.21 15.38
N GLY A 283 1.11 6.27 15.48
CA GLY A 283 1.93 7.39 15.01
C GLY A 283 2.97 6.90 14.01
N GLN A 284 3.27 7.69 13.00
CA GLN A 284 4.34 7.44 12.05
C GLN A 284 5.13 8.71 11.79
N PHE A 285 6.44 8.56 11.67
CA PHE A 285 7.35 9.57 11.15
C PHE A 285 8.21 8.94 10.06
N HIS A 286 8.33 9.64 8.94
CA HIS A 286 9.14 9.24 7.81
C HIS A 286 9.98 10.42 7.33
N THR A 287 11.21 10.14 6.92
CA THR A 287 12.07 11.11 6.25
C THR A 287 13.01 10.43 5.28
N LEU A 288 13.22 11.09 4.15
CA LEU A 288 14.27 10.78 3.20
C LEU A 288 15.13 12.03 2.99
N LEU A 289 16.40 11.94 3.37
CA LEU A 289 17.38 13.02 3.25
C LEU A 289 18.41 12.65 2.20
N ASN A 290 18.43 13.35 1.06
CA ASN A 290 19.46 13.16 0.05
C ASN A 290 20.55 14.25 0.15
N TYR A 291 21.81 13.81 0.15
CA TYR A 291 23.00 14.66 0.14
C TYR A 291 23.71 14.54 -1.21
N GLY A 292 24.16 15.65 -1.77
CA GLY A 292 24.74 15.67 -3.12
C GLY A 292 23.69 15.92 -4.19
N ASN A 293 23.75 15.21 -5.32
CA ASN A 293 22.96 15.52 -6.51
C ASN A 293 22.07 14.33 -6.92
N PRO A 294 21.01 13.99 -6.16
CA PRO A 294 20.11 12.92 -6.55
C PRO A 294 19.45 13.24 -7.91
N PRO A 295 19.29 12.24 -8.81
CA PRO A 295 18.51 12.45 -10.03
C PRO A 295 17.03 12.70 -9.71
N TRP A 296 16.32 13.37 -10.62
CA TRP A 296 14.90 13.76 -10.45
C TRP A 296 13.97 12.61 -10.02
N GLY A 297 14.22 11.38 -10.48
CA GLY A 297 13.41 10.21 -10.15
C GLY A 297 13.73 9.55 -8.80
N LEU A 298 14.83 9.94 -8.15
CA LEU A 298 15.25 9.45 -6.81
C LEU A 298 15.22 10.55 -5.74
N MET A 299 14.66 11.72 -6.06
CA MET A 299 14.37 12.76 -5.09
C MET A 299 13.26 12.34 -4.12
N ALA A 300 13.25 12.96 -2.95
CA ALA A 300 12.24 12.69 -1.94
C ALA A 300 10.90 13.34 -2.32
N THR A 301 9.81 12.62 -2.14
CA THR A 301 8.46 13.02 -2.53
C THR A 301 7.52 13.00 -1.33
N LEU A 302 6.48 13.85 -1.39
CA LEU A 302 5.32 13.76 -0.52
C LEU A 302 4.09 13.27 -1.29
N GLY A 303 3.14 12.75 -0.53
CA GLY A 303 1.90 12.17 -1.05
C GLY A 303 2.10 10.70 -1.39
N SER A 304 1.18 9.86 -0.92
CA SER A 304 1.03 8.47 -1.34
C SER A 304 -0.29 7.93 -0.82
N SER A 305 -0.57 6.66 -1.09
CA SER A 305 -1.64 5.93 -0.41
C SER A 305 -1.37 5.68 1.08
N TYR A 306 -0.16 5.86 1.59
CA TYR A 306 0.24 5.43 2.94
C TYR A 306 0.57 6.60 3.87
N SER A 307 1.16 7.67 3.34
CA SER A 307 1.48 8.91 4.05
C SER A 307 1.03 10.13 3.26
N MET A 308 0.84 11.26 3.93
CA MET A 308 0.41 12.52 3.28
C MET A 308 -0.83 12.35 2.38
N ARG A 309 -1.73 11.45 2.79
CA ARG A 309 -2.97 11.11 2.06
C ARG A 309 -3.78 12.38 1.80
N GLY A 310 -4.19 12.56 0.54
CA GLY A 310 -4.84 13.78 0.04
C GLY A 310 -4.00 14.53 -0.99
N TYR A 311 -2.68 14.36 -0.95
CA TYR A 311 -1.75 14.92 -1.93
C TYR A 311 -1.45 13.91 -3.05
N TYR A 312 -1.29 14.42 -4.28
CA TYR A 312 -0.80 13.62 -5.42
C TYR A 312 0.66 13.23 -5.18
N GLU A 313 0.99 11.95 -5.34
CA GLU A 313 2.34 11.44 -5.10
C GLU A 313 3.38 12.15 -5.97
N GLY A 314 4.30 12.86 -5.32
CA GLY A 314 5.40 13.54 -5.98
C GLY A 314 5.07 14.92 -6.56
N ARG A 315 3.89 15.50 -6.28
CA ARG A 315 3.60 16.92 -6.56
C ARG A 315 4.59 17.84 -5.86
N TYR A 316 4.81 17.59 -4.56
CA TYR A 316 5.87 18.24 -3.81
C TYR A 316 7.05 17.29 -3.73
N ARG A 317 8.19 17.75 -4.24
CA ARG A 317 9.42 16.97 -4.35
C ARG A 317 10.63 17.86 -4.19
N ASP A 318 11.63 17.38 -3.46
CA ASP A 318 12.94 18.02 -3.40
C ASP A 318 14.00 16.99 -3.00
N LYS A 319 15.25 17.41 -2.78
CA LYS A 319 16.31 16.52 -2.29
C LYS A 319 15.91 15.85 -0.98
N CYS A 320 15.24 16.57 -0.08
CA CYS A 320 14.82 16.03 1.20
C CYS A 320 13.32 16.19 1.40
N ALA A 321 12.73 15.21 2.10
CA ALA A 321 11.35 15.28 2.58
C ALA A 321 11.24 14.73 4.01
N MET A 322 10.26 15.24 4.74
CA MET A 322 9.87 14.77 6.05
C MET A 322 8.35 14.78 6.17
N ASP A 323 7.78 13.75 6.77
CA ASP A 323 6.37 13.67 7.06
C ASP A 323 6.09 12.94 8.38
N ALA A 324 5.06 13.38 9.08
CA ALA A 324 4.60 12.81 10.32
C ALA A 324 3.07 12.71 10.30
N GLN A 325 2.52 11.64 10.84
CA GLN A 325 1.08 11.46 10.95
C GLN A 325 0.69 10.68 12.21
N ILE A 326 -0.47 11.02 12.75
CA ILE A 326 -1.11 10.33 13.86
C ILE A 326 -2.48 9.89 13.37
N GLU A 327 -2.82 8.63 13.63
CA GLU A 327 -4.07 8.00 13.25
C GLU A 327 -4.71 7.32 14.46
N LEU A 328 -5.97 7.65 14.73
CA LEU A 328 -6.80 6.96 15.70
C LEU A 328 -7.71 5.97 14.97
N ARG A 329 -7.55 4.69 15.26
CA ARG A 329 -8.33 3.58 14.69
C ARG A 329 -9.32 3.07 15.72
N GLN A 330 -10.57 2.87 15.31
CA GLN A 330 -11.63 2.30 16.13
C GLN A 330 -12.28 1.11 15.43
N HIS A 331 -12.27 -0.04 16.10
CA HIS A 331 -13.17 -1.14 15.76
C HIS A 331 -14.59 -0.85 16.28
N VAL A 332 -15.57 -0.70 15.39
CA VAL A 332 -16.93 -0.28 15.78
C VAL A 332 -17.81 -1.50 16.03
N TRP A 333 -17.99 -2.36 15.03
CA TRP A 333 -18.91 -3.50 15.12
C TRP A 333 -18.60 -4.58 14.09
N LYS A 334 -18.54 -5.85 14.54
CA LYS A 334 -18.31 -7.05 13.72
C LYS A 334 -17.03 -6.98 12.90
N ARG A 335 -17.10 -6.53 11.65
CA ARG A 335 -15.95 -6.38 10.74
C ARG A 335 -15.71 -4.92 10.39
N ASN A 336 -16.48 -4.00 10.95
CA ASN A 336 -16.47 -2.60 10.58
C ASN A 336 -15.63 -1.81 11.59
N GLY A 337 -14.75 -0.98 11.06
CA GLY A 337 -13.96 -0.02 11.81
C GLY A 337 -13.90 1.32 11.09
N VAL A 338 -13.39 2.31 11.80
CA VAL A 338 -13.16 3.66 11.28
C VAL A 338 -11.79 4.13 11.72
N ALA A 339 -11.23 5.09 10.99
CA ALA A 339 -10.00 5.77 11.34
C ALA A 339 -10.17 7.27 11.10
N VAL A 340 -9.52 8.07 11.94
CA VAL A 340 -9.32 9.51 11.70
C VAL A 340 -7.84 9.79 11.85
N TRP A 341 -7.30 10.67 11.01
CA TRP A 341 -5.89 11.03 11.07
C TRP A 341 -5.66 12.51 10.83
N ALA A 342 -4.52 12.96 11.34
CA ALA A 342 -3.93 14.24 11.02
C ALA A 342 -2.42 14.05 10.85
N GLY A 343 -1.81 14.82 9.98
CA GLY A 343 -0.40 14.77 9.68
C GLY A 343 0.07 16.04 9.00
N ALA A 344 1.37 16.10 8.79
CA ALA A 344 2.00 17.16 8.05
C ALA A 344 3.32 16.69 7.46
N GLY A 345 3.73 17.33 6.37
CA GLY A 345 5.01 17.07 5.74
C GLY A 345 5.57 18.28 5.04
N THR A 346 6.85 18.23 4.68
CA THR A 346 7.54 19.30 3.95
C THR A 346 8.61 18.71 3.05
N VAL A 347 8.93 19.43 1.98
CA VAL A 347 10.11 19.19 1.14
C VAL A 347 11.08 20.35 1.29
N PHE A 348 12.37 20.08 1.14
CA PHE A 348 13.41 21.08 1.25
C PHE A 348 14.71 20.62 0.56
N PRO A 349 15.58 21.56 0.13
CA PRO A 349 16.80 21.21 -0.60
C PRO A 349 17.91 20.64 0.29
N ARG A 350 17.93 21.01 1.58
CA ARG A 350 18.85 20.49 2.62
C ARG A 350 18.29 20.78 4.01
N PHE A 351 18.76 20.05 5.01
CA PHE A 351 18.20 20.11 6.37
C PHE A 351 18.23 21.53 6.99
N SER A 352 19.25 22.33 6.71
CA SER A 352 19.36 23.73 7.17
C SER A 352 18.31 24.67 6.57
N ASP A 353 17.73 24.30 5.44
CA ASP A 353 16.77 25.14 4.68
C ASP A 353 15.32 24.75 5.04
N PHE A 354 15.14 23.91 6.06
CA PHE A 354 13.84 23.62 6.64
C PHE A 354 13.18 24.93 7.12
N THR A 355 11.93 25.14 6.69
CA THR A 355 11.13 26.28 7.13
C THR A 355 9.72 25.85 7.46
N PRO A 356 9.17 26.23 8.64
CA PRO A 356 7.80 25.94 9.00
C PRO A 356 6.75 26.45 8.00
N LYS A 357 7.09 27.47 7.19
CA LYS A 357 6.21 28.04 6.16
C LYS A 357 5.90 27.06 5.03
N HIS A 358 6.77 26.07 4.79
CA HIS A 358 6.60 25.06 3.74
C HIS A 358 5.91 23.79 4.23
N ILE A 359 5.45 23.77 5.49
CA ILE A 359 4.71 22.64 6.04
C ILE A 359 3.34 22.55 5.37
N LEU A 360 3.06 21.37 4.82
CA LEU A 360 1.82 20.97 4.19
C LEU A 360 1.03 20.11 5.18
N PRO A 361 -0.12 20.57 5.70
CA PRO A 361 -0.95 19.77 6.58
C PRO A 361 -1.79 18.78 5.77
N ASN A 362 -2.07 17.62 6.35
CA ASN A 362 -3.06 16.70 5.83
C ASN A 362 -3.92 16.12 6.96
N TYR A 363 -5.18 15.81 6.67
CA TYR A 363 -6.07 15.15 7.62
C TYR A 363 -7.15 14.40 6.87
N GLY A 364 -7.87 13.51 7.56
CA GLY A 364 -8.96 12.81 6.93
C GLY A 364 -9.60 11.79 7.83
N PHE A 365 -10.54 11.08 7.23
CA PHE A 365 -11.25 9.99 7.87
C PHE A 365 -11.36 8.81 6.90
N GLY A 366 -11.49 7.62 7.47
CA GLY A 366 -11.47 6.40 6.72
C GLY A 366 -12.36 5.35 7.32
N TYR A 367 -12.90 4.51 6.45
CA TYR A 367 -13.63 3.32 6.82
C TYR A 367 -12.75 2.09 6.64
N ARG A 368 -12.94 1.10 7.51
CA ARG A 368 -12.22 -0.17 7.51
C ARG A 368 -13.24 -1.30 7.50
N TRP A 369 -13.08 -2.25 6.58
CA TRP A 369 -13.81 -3.50 6.61
C TRP A 369 -12.85 -4.67 6.72
N GLU A 370 -12.91 -5.40 7.84
CA GLU A 370 -12.10 -6.56 8.12
C GLU A 370 -12.51 -7.73 7.22
N PHE A 371 -11.75 -7.89 6.15
CA PHE A 371 -11.97 -8.94 5.17
C PHE A 371 -11.52 -10.30 5.71
N LYS A 372 -10.33 -10.31 6.30
CA LYS A 372 -9.73 -11.40 7.08
C LYS A 372 -9.23 -10.80 8.38
N LYS A 373 -9.13 -11.62 9.45
CA LYS A 373 -8.59 -11.17 10.73
C LYS A 373 -7.30 -10.38 10.52
N ARG A 374 -7.28 -9.10 10.96
CA ARG A 374 -6.17 -8.16 10.80
C ARG A 374 -5.76 -7.81 9.35
N VAL A 375 -6.66 -8.00 8.39
CA VAL A 375 -6.52 -7.57 6.99
C VAL A 375 -7.76 -6.77 6.63
N ASN A 376 -7.59 -5.45 6.53
CA ASN A 376 -8.68 -4.52 6.32
C ASN A 376 -8.72 -4.05 4.87
N VAL A 377 -9.92 -3.98 4.31
CA VAL A 377 -10.20 -3.17 3.14
C VAL A 377 -10.41 -1.74 3.62
N ARG A 378 -9.74 -0.80 2.97
CA ARG A 378 -9.61 0.59 3.39
C ARG A 378 -10.27 1.52 2.39
N LEU A 379 -11.14 2.40 2.88
CA LEU A 379 -11.69 3.53 2.13
C LEU A 379 -11.31 4.81 2.87
N ASP A 380 -10.39 5.59 2.34
CA ASP A 380 -9.87 6.81 2.97
C ASP A 380 -10.27 8.04 2.14
N LEU A 381 -10.77 9.07 2.81
CA LEU A 381 -10.93 10.41 2.26
C LEU A 381 -9.96 11.35 2.96
N GLY A 382 -8.90 11.75 2.26
CA GLY A 382 -7.86 12.65 2.75
C GLY A 382 -7.97 14.04 2.14
N PHE A 383 -7.67 15.05 2.96
CA PHE A 383 -7.66 16.46 2.59
C PHE A 383 -6.27 17.03 2.82
N GLY A 384 -5.79 17.79 1.84
CA GLY A 384 -4.58 18.58 1.90
C GLY A 384 -4.84 20.01 1.47
N LYS A 385 -3.80 20.83 1.42
CA LYS A 385 -3.85 22.21 0.92
C LYS A 385 -4.30 22.22 -0.55
N HIS A 386 -5.56 22.59 -0.78
CA HIS A 386 -6.24 22.62 -2.10
C HIS A 386 -6.26 21.27 -2.84
N GLN A 387 -6.13 20.15 -2.13
CA GLN A 387 -6.20 18.81 -2.72
C GLN A 387 -7.09 17.90 -1.89
N THR A 388 -7.76 16.97 -2.56
CA THR A 388 -8.57 15.92 -1.93
C THR A 388 -8.24 14.61 -2.61
N GLY A 389 -8.02 13.58 -1.80
CA GLY A 389 -7.64 12.25 -2.24
C GLY A 389 -8.64 11.22 -1.75
N PHE A 390 -9.18 10.44 -2.66
CA PHE A 390 -9.94 9.24 -2.32
C PHE A 390 -9.05 8.02 -2.56
N ILE A 391 -8.96 7.15 -1.56
CA ILE A 391 -8.10 5.98 -1.61
C ILE A 391 -8.89 4.74 -1.23
N PHE A 392 -8.83 3.73 -2.08
CA PHE A 392 -9.31 2.38 -1.82
C PHE A 392 -8.12 1.42 -1.88
N ASN A 393 -7.79 0.77 -0.76
CA ASN A 393 -6.59 -0.08 -0.65
C ASN A 393 -6.83 -1.25 0.33
N ILE A 394 -5.88 -2.19 0.39
CA ILE A 394 -5.86 -3.33 1.32
C ILE A 394 -4.75 -3.09 2.36
N ASN A 395 -5.05 -3.42 3.61
CA ASN A 395 -4.28 -3.16 4.83
C ASN A 395 -4.37 -1.71 5.34
N GLU A 396 -3.77 -1.49 6.51
CA GLU A 396 -3.66 -0.18 7.12
C GLU A 396 -2.62 0.70 6.40
N ALA A 397 -2.69 2.01 6.65
CA ALA A 397 -1.76 2.99 6.07
C ALA A 397 -0.31 2.76 6.50
N PHE A 398 -0.11 2.26 7.72
CA PHE A 398 1.18 1.91 8.28
C PHE A 398 1.00 0.97 9.46
#